data_AF-A0A381YK07-F1
#
_entry.id   AF-A0A381YK07-F1
#
_cell.length_a   1.000
_cell.length_b   1.000
_cell.length_c   1.000
_cell.angle_alpha   90.00
_cell.angle_beta   90.00
_cell.angle_gamma   90.00
#
_symmetry.space_group_name_H-M   'P 1'
#
loop_
_entity.id
_entity.type
_entity.pdbx_description
1 polymer ?
#
loop_
_entity_poly.entity_id
_entity_poly.type
_entity_poly.pdbx_seq_one_letter_code
_entity_poly.pdbx_strand_id
1 'polypeptide(L)'
;SMAILLAILTIMPFTSLKLQRFASPGLLPRERTWLALILGISTVLIPVVIIICWVYLLPLLVEAVQYVDHLEEVGSRYDASALFRFTLGLSWVLVCAMLATVTLSMARLLGLVEHGETRFRVRLLLIFGGLLILTLPSEYEGLRLLIAVAAMLTADRLSSTLPSATLSRRSFEVADFTSRDGSVTRLALLDCSCEGACPRFPVAAVPPGVASPACTALCLDQYEQAAVAELVLHQGITKLIIGGCDSTPLPDRLKSTLDSLGCEYSGLGWLDDPRSTDESWRTASIDDSTSQTTGTALD
;
A
#
# COMPACT_ATOMS: atom_id res chain seq x y z
N SER A 1 -31.17 -12.96 -8.08
CA SER A 1 -30.35 -11.89 -7.48
C SER A 1 -30.12 -12.06 -5.98
N MET A 2 -31.17 -12.25 -5.16
CA MET A 2 -31.03 -12.46 -3.70
C MET A 2 -30.13 -13.64 -3.31
N ALA A 3 -30.29 -14.79 -3.97
CA ALA A 3 -29.45 -15.97 -3.70
C ALA A 3 -27.96 -15.72 -3.97
N ILE A 4 -27.64 -14.96 -5.02
CA ILE A 4 -26.25 -14.60 -5.36
C ILE A 4 -25.67 -13.67 -4.29
N LEU A 5 -26.45 -12.70 -3.83
CA LEU A 5 -26.03 -11.77 -2.79
C LEU A 5 -25.72 -12.48 -1.47
N LEU A 6 -26.57 -13.42 -1.08
CA LEU A 6 -26.42 -14.23 0.13
C LEU A 6 -25.23 -15.20 0.01
N ALA A 7 -25.01 -15.78 -1.16
CA ALA A 7 -23.83 -16.61 -1.45
C ALA A 7 -22.53 -15.79 -1.36
N ILE A 8 -22.52 -14.56 -1.88
CA ILE A 8 -21.34 -13.68 -1.80
C ILE A 8 -21.08 -13.27 -0.35
N LEU A 9 -22.11 -12.89 0.42
CA LEU A 9 -21.96 -12.54 1.84
C LEU A 9 -21.36 -13.68 2.67
N THR A 10 -21.80 -14.91 2.41
CA THR A 10 -21.36 -16.08 3.18
C THR A 10 -19.94 -16.54 2.79
N ILE A 11 -19.57 -16.43 1.52
CA ILE A 11 -18.23 -16.83 1.06
C ILE A 11 -17.15 -15.78 1.34
N MET A 12 -17.53 -14.51 1.47
CA MET A 12 -16.63 -13.38 1.70
C MET A 12 -15.64 -13.56 2.87
N PRO A 13 -16.04 -13.96 4.09
CA PRO A 13 -15.09 -14.16 5.17
C PRO A 13 -14.07 -15.26 4.85
N PHE A 14 -14.50 -16.30 4.15
CA PHE A 14 -13.63 -17.39 3.76
C PHE A 14 -12.60 -16.96 2.70
N THR A 15 -13.05 -16.24 1.66
CA THR A 15 -12.14 -15.74 0.61
C THR A 15 -11.13 -14.75 1.18
N SER A 16 -11.57 -13.85 2.05
CA SER A 16 -10.73 -12.88 2.75
C SER A 16 -9.63 -13.57 3.56
N LEU A 17 -9.96 -14.58 4.39
CA LEU A 17 -8.97 -15.33 5.16
C LEU A 17 -7.98 -16.11 4.29
N LYS A 18 -8.46 -16.72 3.20
CA LYS A 18 -7.59 -17.44 2.26
C LYS A 18 -6.65 -16.49 1.53
N LEU A 19 -7.16 -15.33 1.11
CA LEU A 19 -6.38 -14.29 0.45
C LEU A 19 -5.30 -13.72 1.38
N GLN A 20 -5.66 -13.43 2.63
CA GLN A 20 -4.71 -12.98 3.65
C GLN A 20 -3.63 -14.03 3.90
N ARG A 21 -4.00 -15.30 4.06
CA ARG A 21 -3.02 -16.37 4.29
C ARG A 21 -2.07 -16.55 3.12
N PHE A 22 -2.58 -16.44 1.90
CA PHE A 22 -1.77 -16.51 0.68
C PHE A 22 -0.78 -15.34 0.56
N ALA A 23 -1.20 -14.12 0.87
CA ALA A 23 -0.36 -12.93 0.73
C ALA A 23 0.59 -12.71 1.93
N SER A 24 0.24 -13.18 3.12
CA SER A 24 0.99 -12.92 4.35
C SER A 24 2.48 -13.29 4.39
N PRO A 25 2.98 -14.37 3.75
CA PRO A 25 4.40 -14.72 3.84
C PRO A 25 5.31 -13.85 2.96
N GLY A 26 4.75 -13.10 2.00
CA GLY A 26 5.51 -12.25 1.08
C GLY A 26 5.34 -10.75 1.33
N LEU A 27 4.78 -10.35 2.47
CA LEU A 27 4.50 -8.96 2.81
C LEU A 27 5.26 -8.51 4.05
N LEU A 28 5.71 -7.26 4.03
CA LEU A 28 6.30 -6.59 5.19
C LEU A 28 5.32 -6.59 6.37
N PRO A 29 5.80 -6.60 7.63
CA PRO A 29 4.93 -6.63 8.81
C PRO A 29 3.88 -5.50 8.84
N ARG A 30 4.24 -4.31 8.33
CA ARG A 30 3.35 -3.13 8.22
C ARG A 30 2.30 -3.29 7.12
N GLU A 31 2.68 -3.86 5.98
CA GLU A 31 1.75 -4.16 4.88
C GLU A 31 0.79 -5.29 5.25
N ARG A 32 1.30 -6.33 5.93
CA ARG A 32 0.51 -7.45 6.40
C ARG A 32 -0.57 -7.02 7.40
N THR A 33 -0.22 -6.16 8.35
CA THR A 33 -1.18 -5.63 9.33
C THR A 33 -2.21 -4.72 8.67
N TRP A 34 -1.79 -3.88 7.72
CA TRP A 34 -2.73 -3.07 6.94
C TRP A 34 -3.68 -3.93 6.09
N LEU A 35 -3.15 -4.96 5.39
CA LEU A 35 -3.97 -5.88 4.60
C LEU A 35 -4.96 -6.64 5.48
N ALA A 36 -4.53 -7.10 6.65
CA ALA A 36 -5.40 -7.74 7.63
C ALA A 36 -6.54 -6.81 8.08
N LEU A 37 -6.21 -5.54 8.33
CA LEU A 37 -7.18 -4.52 8.74
C LEU A 37 -8.19 -4.23 7.62
N ILE A 38 -7.75 -4.04 6.36
CA ILE A 38 -8.67 -3.74 5.26
C ILE A 38 -9.58 -4.92 4.92
N LEU A 39 -9.04 -6.14 4.91
CA LEU A 39 -9.82 -7.37 4.71
C LEU A 39 -10.78 -7.60 5.87
N GLY A 40 -10.34 -7.39 7.11
CA GLY A 40 -11.18 -7.52 8.30
C GLY A 40 -12.33 -6.51 8.30
N ILE A 41 -12.04 -5.23 8.05
CA ILE A 41 -13.06 -4.17 7.96
C ILE A 41 -14.04 -4.48 6.83
N SER A 42 -13.57 -4.79 5.62
CA SER A 42 -14.47 -5.08 4.50
C SER A 42 -15.36 -6.30 4.78
N THR A 43 -14.81 -7.34 5.40
CA THR A 43 -15.53 -8.58 5.73
C THR A 43 -16.62 -8.37 6.79
N VAL A 44 -16.43 -7.45 7.74
CA VAL A 44 -17.41 -7.23 8.83
C VAL A 44 -18.34 -6.07 8.51
N LEU A 45 -17.78 -4.92 8.13
CA LEU A 45 -18.52 -3.67 7.94
C LEU A 45 -19.57 -3.81 6.83
N ILE A 46 -19.23 -4.41 5.70
CA ILE A 46 -20.12 -4.43 4.53
C ILE A 46 -21.34 -5.34 4.74
N PRO A 47 -21.20 -6.59 5.23
CA PRO A 47 -22.35 -7.39 5.63
C PRO A 47 -23.24 -6.70 6.67
N VAL A 48 -22.64 -6.04 7.67
CA VAL A 48 -23.39 -5.30 8.68
C VAL A 48 -24.18 -4.16 8.06
N VAL A 49 -23.58 -3.36 7.18
CA VAL A 49 -24.27 -2.27 6.46
C VAL A 49 -25.40 -2.81 5.59
N ILE A 50 -25.20 -3.93 4.90
CA ILE A 50 -26.25 -4.58 4.12
C ILE A 50 -27.41 -5.01 5.04
N ILE A 51 -27.14 -5.67 6.17
CA ILE A 51 -28.18 -6.05 7.12
C ILE A 51 -28.94 -4.83 7.65
N ILE A 52 -28.23 -3.76 8.03
CA ILE A 52 -28.83 -2.50 8.47
C ILE A 52 -29.74 -1.92 7.38
N CYS A 53 -29.28 -1.95 6.12
CA CYS A 53 -30.06 -1.49 4.98
C CYS A 53 -31.37 -2.28 4.83
N TRP A 54 -31.33 -3.61 4.97
CA TRP A 54 -32.54 -4.44 4.87
C TRP A 54 -33.47 -4.29 6.08
N VAL A 55 -32.94 -4.16 7.29
CA VAL A 55 -33.73 -4.10 8.53
C VAL A 55 -34.29 -2.70 8.80
N TYR A 56 -33.58 -1.63 8.43
CA TYR A 56 -33.97 -0.26 8.77
C TYR A 56 -34.29 0.61 7.55
N LEU A 57 -33.52 0.54 6.45
CA LEU A 57 -33.78 1.39 5.29
C LEU A 57 -35.06 0.95 4.55
N LEU A 58 -35.27 -0.35 4.38
CA LEU A 58 -36.46 -0.87 3.72
C LEU A 58 -37.77 -0.47 4.43
N PRO A 59 -37.96 -0.67 5.75
CA PRO A 59 -39.19 -0.22 6.41
C PRO A 59 -39.33 1.30 6.40
N LEU A 60 -38.23 2.04 6.55
CA LEU A 60 -38.27 3.51 6.46
C LEU A 60 -38.79 3.98 5.08
N LEU A 61 -38.36 3.33 4.00
CA LEU A 61 -38.86 3.62 2.65
C LEU A 61 -40.35 3.30 2.52
N VAL A 62 -40.82 2.20 3.11
CA VAL A 62 -42.24 1.84 3.12
C VAL A 62 -43.06 2.88 3.87
N GLU A 63 -42.64 3.29 5.06
CA GLU A 63 -43.31 4.33 5.86
C GLU A 63 -43.33 5.68 5.13
N ALA A 64 -42.22 6.07 4.50
CA ALA A 64 -42.13 7.32 3.73
C ALA A 64 -43.12 7.34 2.55
N VAL A 65 -43.26 6.22 1.84
CA VAL A 65 -44.23 6.10 0.74
C VAL A 65 -45.66 6.14 1.27
N GLN A 66 -45.95 5.45 2.37
CA GLN A 66 -47.28 5.47 3.00
C GLN A 66 -47.69 6.87 3.50
N TYR A 67 -46.73 7.66 4.00
CA TYR A 67 -46.98 9.03 4.43
C TYR A 67 -47.37 9.94 3.25
N VAL A 68 -46.72 9.77 2.10
CA VAL A 68 -47.03 10.53 0.87
C VAL A 68 -48.38 10.11 0.29
N ASP A 69 -48.69 8.81 0.30
CA ASP A 69 -49.95 8.26 -0.21
C ASP A 69 -51.17 8.70 0.64
N HIS A 70 -50.97 9.04 1.92
CA HIS A 70 -52.03 9.62 2.76
C HIS A 70 -52.41 11.06 2.40
N LEU A 71 -51.55 11.80 1.68
CA LEU A 71 -51.79 13.19 1.29
C LEU A 71 -52.48 13.30 -0.08
N GLU A 72 -52.33 12.29 -0.95
CA GLU A 72 -52.99 12.20 -2.25
C GLU A 72 -54.00 11.05 -2.19
N GLU A 73 -55.29 11.38 -1.98
CA GLU A 73 -56.43 10.46 -1.79
C GLU A 73 -56.75 9.55 -3.01
N VAL A 74 -55.77 9.24 -3.86
CA VAL A 74 -55.86 8.36 -5.02
C VAL A 74 -54.98 7.14 -4.74
N GLY A 75 -55.61 6.04 -4.34
CA GLY A 75 -54.93 4.78 -4.01
C GLY A 75 -54.05 4.27 -5.15
N SER A 76 -52.78 4.65 -5.13
CA SER A 76 -51.75 4.09 -5.97
C SER A 76 -51.21 2.86 -5.25
N ARG A 77 -51.46 1.67 -5.80
CA ARG A 77 -50.86 0.44 -5.26
C ARG A 77 -49.34 0.59 -5.33
N TYR A 78 -48.68 0.76 -4.18
CA TYR A 78 -47.23 0.83 -4.14
C TYR A 78 -46.64 -0.43 -4.79
N ASP A 79 -45.72 -0.25 -5.73
CA ASP A 79 -45.02 -1.38 -6.36
C ASP A 79 -43.93 -1.87 -5.41
N ALA A 80 -44.28 -2.86 -4.58
CA ALA A 80 -43.32 -3.50 -3.69
C ALA A 80 -42.06 -3.95 -4.45
N SER A 81 -42.21 -4.38 -5.70
CA SER A 81 -41.09 -4.84 -6.50
C SER A 81 -40.06 -3.75 -6.79
N ALA A 82 -40.48 -2.49 -6.90
CA ALA A 82 -39.58 -1.33 -7.07
C ALA A 82 -38.74 -1.08 -5.81
N LEU A 83 -39.35 -1.11 -4.62
CA LEU A 83 -38.64 -0.95 -3.33
C LEU A 83 -37.62 -2.07 -3.08
N PHE A 84 -38.00 -3.31 -3.39
CA PHE A 84 -37.07 -4.44 -3.31
C PHE A 84 -35.92 -4.30 -4.31
N ARG A 85 -36.18 -3.87 -5.55
CA ARG A 85 -35.15 -3.63 -6.57
C ARG A 85 -34.20 -2.50 -6.19
N PHE A 86 -34.71 -1.45 -5.55
CA PHE A 86 -33.90 -0.36 -5.01
C PHE A 86 -32.94 -0.89 -3.93
N THR A 87 -33.46 -1.53 -2.90
CA THR A 87 -32.65 -2.07 -1.78
C THR A 87 -31.62 -3.11 -2.27
N LEU A 88 -31.99 -3.92 -3.24
CA LEU A 88 -31.09 -4.84 -3.94
C LEU A 88 -29.97 -4.12 -4.70
N GLY A 89 -30.30 -3.06 -5.44
CA GLY A 89 -29.32 -2.24 -6.16
C GLY A 89 -28.30 -1.63 -5.23
N LEU A 90 -28.74 -1.06 -4.10
CA LEU A 90 -27.84 -0.52 -3.08
C LEU A 90 -26.91 -1.58 -2.48
N SER A 91 -27.45 -2.76 -2.16
CA SER A 91 -26.65 -3.88 -1.66
C SER A 91 -25.62 -4.35 -2.69
N TRP A 92 -25.97 -4.35 -3.98
CA TRP A 92 -25.06 -4.70 -5.08
C TRP A 92 -23.93 -3.69 -5.25
N VAL A 93 -24.23 -2.39 -5.14
CA VAL A 93 -23.22 -1.32 -5.17
C VAL A 93 -22.16 -1.54 -4.09
N LEU A 94 -22.59 -1.85 -2.86
CA LEU A 94 -21.68 -2.12 -1.74
C LEU A 94 -20.78 -3.35 -2.02
N VAL A 95 -21.33 -4.39 -2.64
CA VAL A 95 -20.58 -5.58 -3.04
C VAL A 95 -19.54 -5.25 -4.11
N CYS A 96 -19.94 -4.57 -5.19
CA CYS A 96 -19.01 -4.16 -6.23
C CYS A 96 -17.91 -3.24 -5.70
N ALA A 97 -18.24 -2.30 -4.83
CA ALA A 97 -17.26 -1.43 -4.18
C ALA A 97 -16.27 -2.25 -3.34
N MET A 98 -16.72 -3.28 -2.62
CA MET A 98 -15.83 -4.17 -1.89
C MET A 98 -14.86 -4.89 -2.81
N LEU A 99 -15.37 -5.49 -3.89
CA LEU A 99 -14.52 -6.24 -4.82
C LEU A 99 -13.49 -5.32 -5.47
N ALA A 100 -13.88 -4.10 -5.82
CA ALA A 100 -12.96 -3.07 -6.32
C ALA A 100 -11.88 -2.69 -5.29
N THR A 101 -12.25 -2.47 -4.01
CA THR A 101 -11.27 -2.15 -2.96
C THR A 101 -10.25 -3.27 -2.75
N VAL A 102 -10.70 -4.51 -2.62
CA VAL A 102 -9.82 -5.67 -2.36
C VAL A 102 -8.91 -5.92 -3.55
N THR A 103 -9.44 -5.91 -4.77
CA THR A 103 -8.62 -6.11 -5.99
C THR A 103 -7.61 -4.99 -6.19
N LEU A 104 -8.00 -3.72 -5.99
CA LEU A 104 -7.10 -2.58 -6.13
C LEU A 104 -6.03 -2.56 -5.03
N SER A 105 -6.40 -2.94 -3.80
CA SER A 105 -5.44 -3.08 -2.70
C SER A 105 -4.40 -4.17 -2.99
N MET A 106 -4.83 -5.33 -3.51
CA MET A 106 -3.93 -6.39 -3.92
C MET A 106 -3.04 -5.96 -5.10
N ALA A 107 -3.60 -5.28 -6.11
CA ALA A 107 -2.80 -4.80 -7.25
C ALA A 107 -1.69 -3.85 -6.82
N ARG A 108 -1.95 -2.96 -5.86
CA ARG A 108 -0.95 -2.06 -5.27
C ARG A 108 0.08 -2.85 -4.43
N LEU A 109 -0.37 -3.80 -3.61
CA LEU A 109 0.51 -4.73 -2.87
C LEU A 109 1.28 -5.72 -3.76
N LEU A 110 0.97 -5.81 -5.05
CA LEU A 110 1.77 -6.53 -6.04
C LEU A 110 2.72 -5.59 -6.82
N GLY A 111 2.70 -4.29 -6.53
CA GLY A 111 3.58 -3.30 -7.17
C GLY A 111 3.17 -2.97 -8.60
N LEU A 112 2.03 -3.52 -9.06
CA LEU A 112 1.51 -3.34 -10.42
C LEU A 112 0.97 -1.92 -10.67
N VAL A 113 1.02 -1.06 -9.65
CA VAL A 113 0.52 0.32 -9.68
C VAL A 113 1.63 1.33 -9.33
N GLU A 114 2.80 0.88 -8.84
CA GLU A 114 3.75 1.76 -8.14
C GLU A 114 4.76 2.49 -9.03
N HIS A 115 4.77 2.25 -10.35
CA HIS A 115 5.63 2.99 -11.29
C HIS A 115 4.87 3.46 -12.53
N GLY A 116 4.26 4.64 -12.47
CA GLY A 116 3.73 5.34 -13.65
C GLY A 116 2.57 4.66 -14.40
N GLU A 117 2.18 3.45 -14.03
CA GLU A 117 1.10 2.68 -14.66
C GLU A 117 -0.30 3.08 -14.15
N THR A 118 -0.58 4.39 -14.17
CA THR A 118 -1.93 4.94 -14.00
C THR A 118 -2.94 4.25 -14.93
N ARG A 119 -2.47 3.74 -16.06
CA ARG A 119 -3.24 2.95 -17.03
C ARG A 119 -3.86 1.70 -16.44
N PHE A 120 -3.14 0.92 -15.62
CA PHE A 120 -3.70 -0.31 -15.03
C PHE A 120 -4.78 0.02 -14.00
N ARG A 121 -4.52 0.98 -13.11
CA ARG A 121 -5.48 1.50 -12.14
C ARG A 121 -6.76 2.01 -12.80
N VAL A 122 -6.63 2.84 -13.84
CA VAL A 122 -7.79 3.41 -14.56
C VAL A 122 -8.57 2.31 -15.27
N ARG A 123 -7.91 1.31 -15.89
CA ARG A 123 -8.59 0.17 -16.51
C ARG A 123 -9.41 -0.62 -15.49
N LEU A 124 -8.84 -0.91 -14.32
CA LEU A 124 -9.54 -1.66 -13.28
C LEU A 124 -10.77 -0.90 -12.79
N LEU A 125 -10.64 0.40 -12.51
CA LEU A 125 -11.75 1.26 -12.08
C LEU A 125 -12.83 1.35 -13.16
N LEU A 126 -12.45 1.49 -14.44
CA LEU A 126 -13.40 1.51 -15.56
C LEU A 126 -14.15 0.19 -15.72
N ILE A 127 -13.49 -0.96 -15.56
CA ILE A 127 -14.15 -2.28 -15.60
C ILE A 127 -15.18 -2.38 -14.48
N PHE A 128 -14.81 -2.04 -13.24
CA PHE A 128 -15.73 -2.14 -12.10
C PHE A 128 -16.90 -1.17 -12.17
N GLY A 129 -16.69 0.09 -12.53
CA GLY A 129 -17.83 0.99 -12.65
C GLY A 129 -18.61 0.84 -13.95
N GLY A 130 -18.00 0.32 -15.03
CA GLY A 130 -18.74 -0.16 -16.20
C GLY A 130 -19.69 -1.28 -15.81
N LEU A 131 -19.21 -2.28 -15.06
CA LEU A 131 -20.05 -3.34 -14.50
C LEU A 131 -21.18 -2.76 -13.62
N LEU A 132 -20.88 -1.75 -12.79
CA LEU A 132 -21.88 -1.10 -11.94
C LEU A 132 -22.98 -0.40 -12.76
N ILE A 133 -22.59 0.36 -13.79
CA ILE A 133 -23.53 1.05 -14.70
C ILE A 133 -24.45 0.04 -15.40
N LEU A 134 -23.91 -1.10 -15.86
CA LEU A 134 -24.69 -2.13 -16.56
C LEU A 134 -25.62 -2.94 -15.64
N THR A 135 -25.27 -3.09 -14.37
CA THR A 135 -26.00 -3.96 -13.43
C THR A 135 -27.00 -3.23 -12.55
N LEU A 136 -26.98 -1.90 -12.51
CA LEU A 136 -27.92 -1.11 -11.71
C LEU A 136 -29.34 -1.16 -12.30
N PRO A 137 -30.37 -1.44 -11.47
CA PRO A 137 -31.76 -1.46 -11.93
C PRO A 137 -32.22 -0.09 -12.45
N SER A 138 -33.30 -0.09 -13.25
CA SER A 138 -33.91 1.10 -13.88
C SER A 138 -34.23 2.21 -12.90
N GLU A 139 -34.53 1.87 -11.65
CA GLU A 139 -34.85 2.85 -10.60
C GLU A 139 -33.72 3.87 -10.33
N TYR A 140 -32.49 3.55 -10.73
CA TYR A 140 -31.33 4.43 -10.56
C TYR A 140 -30.96 5.22 -11.82
N GLU A 141 -31.79 5.25 -12.87
CA GLU A 141 -31.39 5.76 -14.19
C GLU A 141 -30.74 7.15 -14.19
N GLY A 142 -31.25 8.10 -13.39
CA GLY A 142 -30.65 9.43 -13.23
C GLY A 142 -29.42 9.50 -12.30
N LEU A 143 -29.25 8.52 -11.41
CA LEU A 143 -28.21 8.51 -10.36
C LEU A 143 -27.09 7.48 -10.62
N ARG A 144 -27.26 6.61 -11.62
CA ARG A 144 -26.34 5.50 -11.98
C ARG A 144 -24.89 5.97 -12.11
N LEU A 145 -24.67 7.04 -12.88
CA LEU A 145 -23.32 7.57 -13.12
C LEU A 145 -22.71 8.12 -11.82
N LEU A 146 -23.51 8.85 -11.03
CA LEU A 146 -23.05 9.46 -9.79
C LEU A 146 -22.66 8.40 -8.76
N ILE A 147 -23.47 7.34 -8.60
CA ILE A 147 -23.17 6.21 -7.71
C ILE A 147 -21.92 5.47 -8.19
N ALA A 148 -21.78 5.24 -9.50
CA ALA A 148 -20.59 4.60 -10.06
C ALA A 148 -19.31 5.39 -9.78
N VAL A 149 -19.32 6.70 -10.02
CA VAL A 149 -18.17 7.57 -9.73
C VAL A 149 -17.89 7.63 -8.24
N ALA A 150 -18.92 7.75 -7.40
CA ALA A 150 -18.75 7.77 -5.94
C ALA A 150 -18.15 6.46 -5.43
N ALA A 151 -18.63 5.30 -5.91
CA ALA A 151 -18.10 3.99 -5.54
C ALA A 151 -16.65 3.78 -6.02
N MET A 152 -16.31 4.25 -7.22
CA MET A 152 -14.92 4.22 -7.70
C MET A 152 -14.01 5.09 -6.83
N LEU A 153 -14.45 6.31 -6.49
CA LEU A 153 -13.67 7.24 -5.66
C LEU A 153 -13.45 6.69 -4.26
N THR A 154 -14.49 6.13 -3.62
CA THR A 154 -14.33 5.52 -2.30
C THR A 154 -13.38 4.33 -2.35
N ALA A 155 -13.51 3.47 -3.38
CA ALA A 155 -12.63 2.33 -3.55
C ALA A 155 -11.17 2.75 -3.73
N ASP A 156 -10.94 3.77 -4.54
CA ASP A 156 -9.63 4.30 -4.82
C ASP A 156 -9.01 4.97 -3.59
N ARG A 157 -9.76 5.81 -2.87
CA ARG A 157 -9.29 6.45 -1.63
C ARG A 157 -8.92 5.43 -0.58
N LEU A 158 -9.77 4.43 -0.38
CA LEU A 158 -9.51 3.38 0.59
C LEU A 158 -8.26 2.56 0.21
N SER A 159 -8.09 2.24 -1.07
CA SER A 159 -6.87 1.58 -1.57
C SER A 159 -5.62 2.46 -1.40
N SER A 160 -5.75 3.78 -1.51
CA SER A 160 -4.63 4.72 -1.38
C SER A 160 -4.16 4.96 0.05
N THR A 161 -4.91 4.49 1.06
CA THR A 161 -4.45 4.51 2.46
C THR A 161 -3.38 3.46 2.76
N LEU A 162 -2.96 2.68 1.75
CA LEU A 162 -1.81 1.81 1.85
C LEU A 162 -0.60 2.59 2.38
N PRO A 163 0.04 2.12 3.47
CA PRO A 163 1.27 2.74 3.94
C PRO A 163 2.28 2.66 2.80
N SER A 164 2.96 3.77 2.53
CA SER A 164 4.07 3.80 1.57
C SER A 164 5.01 2.65 1.92
N ALA A 165 5.23 1.72 0.99
CA ALA A 165 6.22 0.67 1.14
C ALA A 165 7.58 1.37 1.19
N THR A 166 8.10 1.62 2.39
CA THR A 166 9.13 2.63 2.57
C THR A 166 10.46 2.21 1.97
N LEU A 167 10.80 0.91 1.89
CA LEU A 167 12.18 0.53 1.59
C LEU A 167 12.36 -0.70 0.68
N SER A 168 11.48 -1.72 0.71
CA SER A 168 11.75 -2.99 0.00
C SER A 168 11.36 -3.00 -1.48
N ARG A 169 10.35 -2.22 -1.88
CA ARG A 169 9.69 -2.41 -3.18
C ARG A 169 9.79 -1.26 -4.19
N ARG A 170 10.53 -0.20 -3.85
CA ARG A 170 11.03 0.68 -4.90
C ARG A 170 12.02 -0.15 -5.72
N SER A 171 11.80 -0.27 -7.02
CA SER A 171 12.81 -0.86 -7.91
C SER A 171 14.03 0.06 -7.87
N PHE A 172 14.94 -0.19 -6.96
CA PHE A 172 16.28 0.35 -7.06
C PHE A 172 16.94 -0.43 -8.19
N GLU A 173 17.36 0.29 -9.22
CA GLU A 173 18.24 -0.29 -10.23
C GLU A 173 19.62 -0.35 -9.58
N VAL A 174 19.96 -1.52 -9.03
CA VAL A 174 21.25 -1.75 -8.37
C VAL A 174 22.22 -2.28 -9.40
N ALA A 175 23.31 -1.55 -9.61
CA ALA A 175 24.38 -1.94 -10.50
C ALA A 175 25.40 -2.84 -9.77
N ASP A 176 26.01 -3.75 -10.54
CA ASP A 176 27.12 -4.58 -10.10
C ASP A 176 28.42 -3.78 -10.28
N PHE A 177 29.07 -3.42 -9.17
CA PHE A 177 30.39 -2.78 -9.20
C PHE A 177 31.46 -3.85 -9.07
N THR A 178 32.34 -3.98 -10.05
CA THR A 178 33.47 -4.91 -9.98
C THR A 178 34.66 -4.22 -9.34
N SER A 179 35.06 -4.65 -8.15
CA SER A 179 36.29 -4.18 -7.51
C SER A 179 37.52 -4.70 -8.26
N ARG A 180 38.68 -4.06 -8.04
CA ARG A 180 39.97 -4.40 -8.66
C ARG A 180 40.40 -5.85 -8.37
N ASP A 181 39.90 -6.45 -7.30
CA ASP A 181 40.15 -7.84 -6.90
C ASP A 181 39.25 -8.86 -7.62
N GLY A 182 38.36 -8.40 -8.51
CA GLY A 182 37.41 -9.24 -9.25
C GLY A 182 36.14 -9.62 -8.48
N SER A 183 35.99 -9.13 -7.23
CA SER A 183 34.75 -9.27 -6.47
C SER A 183 33.67 -8.32 -6.99
N VAL A 184 32.45 -8.82 -7.13
CA VAL A 184 31.27 -8.02 -7.47
C VAL A 184 30.67 -7.49 -6.18
N THR A 185 30.58 -6.17 -6.05
CA THR A 185 29.96 -5.49 -4.93
C THR A 185 28.66 -4.81 -5.37
N ARG A 186 27.61 -5.03 -4.59
CA ARG A 186 26.32 -4.33 -4.72
C ARG A 186 26.17 -3.39 -3.53
N LEU A 187 26.08 -2.11 -3.82
CA LEU A 187 26.10 -1.05 -2.80
C LEU A 187 24.69 -0.52 -2.52
N ALA A 188 24.37 -0.35 -1.24
CA ALA A 188 23.23 0.44 -0.79
C ALA A 188 23.69 1.54 0.17
N LEU A 189 23.18 2.75 -0.04
CA LEU A 189 23.47 3.93 0.77
C LEU A 189 22.20 4.33 1.54
N LEU A 190 22.15 3.99 2.83
CA LEU A 190 21.01 4.22 3.69
C LEU A 190 21.03 5.63 4.32
N ASP A 191 20.06 6.46 3.94
CA ASP A 191 19.86 7.80 4.50
C ASP A 191 19.11 7.72 5.83
N CYS A 192 19.81 7.60 6.96
CA CYS A 192 19.18 7.53 8.29
C CYS A 192 19.27 8.89 9.02
N SER A 193 18.12 9.49 9.34
CA SER A 193 18.07 10.79 10.03
C SER A 193 18.28 10.74 11.55
N CYS A 194 18.42 9.55 12.16
CA CYS A 194 18.61 9.38 13.62
C CYS A 194 17.62 10.21 14.47
N GLU A 195 16.32 10.03 14.27
CA GLU A 195 15.23 10.84 14.88
C GLU A 195 15.28 12.34 14.56
N GLY A 196 15.91 12.71 13.45
CA GLY A 196 16.08 14.09 13.02
C GLY A 196 17.36 14.74 13.55
N ALA A 197 18.20 14.02 14.29
CA ALA A 197 19.51 14.50 14.72
C ALA A 197 20.51 14.61 13.56
N CYS A 198 20.41 13.71 12.58
CA CYS A 198 21.26 13.73 11.38
C CYS A 198 20.53 14.37 10.19
N PRO A 199 21.22 15.23 9.41
CA PRO A 199 20.67 15.74 8.16
C PRO A 199 20.57 14.65 7.10
N ARG A 200 19.64 14.82 6.16
CA ARG A 200 19.39 13.88 5.06
C ARG A 200 20.41 14.01 3.94
N PHE A 201 20.48 12.99 3.10
CA PHE A 201 21.32 13.01 1.91
C PHE A 201 20.89 14.10 0.92
N PRO A 202 21.86 14.80 0.30
CA PRO A 202 21.57 15.65 -0.84
C PRO A 202 21.05 14.79 -2.00
N VAL A 203 19.98 15.23 -2.66
CA VAL A 203 19.30 14.47 -3.73
C VAL A 203 20.23 14.14 -4.90
N ALA A 204 21.27 14.96 -5.13
CA ALA A 204 22.25 14.78 -6.21
C ALA A 204 23.50 13.98 -5.80
N ALA A 205 23.64 13.60 -4.52
CA ALA A 205 24.86 12.96 -4.00
C ALA A 205 24.88 11.44 -4.21
N VAL A 206 23.75 10.82 -4.55
CA VAL A 206 23.65 9.37 -4.70
C VAL A 206 24.06 9.00 -6.14
N PRO A 207 25.11 8.19 -6.33
CA PRO A 207 25.52 7.76 -7.66
C PRO A 207 24.43 6.90 -8.34
N PRO A 208 24.32 6.95 -9.68
CA PRO A 208 23.43 6.06 -10.41
C PRO A 208 23.83 4.59 -10.17
N GLY A 209 22.86 3.69 -10.03
CA GLY A 209 23.11 2.29 -9.75
C GLY A 209 23.24 1.92 -8.26
N VAL A 210 23.10 2.88 -7.35
CA VAL A 210 23.15 2.65 -5.90
C VAL A 210 21.73 2.76 -5.31
N ALA A 211 21.32 1.77 -4.52
CA ALA A 211 20.05 1.86 -3.80
C ALA A 211 20.17 2.88 -2.66
N SER A 212 19.34 3.93 -2.65
CA SER A 212 19.29 4.90 -1.54
C SER A 212 17.92 4.96 -0.84
N PRO A 213 17.63 3.99 0.04
CA PRO A 213 16.50 4.05 0.96
C PRO A 213 16.70 5.11 2.05
N ALA A 214 15.60 5.73 2.50
CA ALA A 214 15.61 6.71 3.59
C ALA A 214 14.87 6.21 4.83
N CYS A 215 15.50 6.35 6.00
CA CYS A 215 15.04 5.91 7.31
C CYS A 215 14.99 7.09 8.29
N THR A 216 14.05 7.02 9.22
CA THR A 216 13.95 8.00 10.30
C THR A 216 14.85 7.64 11.47
N ALA A 217 14.82 6.39 11.92
CA ALA A 217 15.53 5.92 13.10
C ALA A 217 15.77 4.40 13.02
N LEU A 218 16.74 3.99 12.20
CA LEU A 218 17.03 2.57 11.95
C LEU A 218 17.29 1.78 13.25
N CYS A 219 17.92 2.39 14.25
CA CYS A 219 18.27 1.71 15.49
C CYS A 219 17.06 1.42 16.39
N LEU A 220 15.96 2.18 16.24
CA LEU A 220 14.78 2.14 17.10
C LEU A 220 13.56 1.51 16.41
N ASP A 221 13.38 1.75 15.11
CA ASP A 221 12.21 1.27 14.38
C ASP A 221 12.44 -0.13 13.77
N GLN A 222 11.75 -1.13 14.33
CA GLN A 222 11.80 -2.52 13.85
C GLN A 222 11.24 -2.68 12.43
N TYR A 223 10.31 -1.82 11.99
CA TYR A 223 9.78 -1.87 10.64
C TYR A 223 10.82 -1.41 9.60
N GLU A 224 11.59 -0.37 9.94
CA GLU A 224 12.71 0.09 9.09
C GLU A 224 13.81 -0.98 9.02
N GLN A 225 14.15 -1.61 10.15
CA GLN A 225 15.12 -2.71 10.20
C GLN A 225 14.72 -3.89 9.30
N ALA A 226 13.46 -4.32 9.39
CA ALA A 226 12.95 -5.42 8.58
C ALA A 226 13.00 -5.08 7.08
N ALA A 227 12.67 -3.84 6.71
CA ALA A 227 12.63 -3.44 5.32
C ALA A 227 14.04 -3.22 4.72
N VAL A 228 15.04 -2.84 5.52
CA VAL A 228 16.46 -2.85 5.10
C VAL A 228 16.95 -4.29 4.91
N ALA A 229 16.66 -5.20 5.84
CA ALA A 229 17.04 -6.61 5.70
C ALA A 229 16.43 -7.25 4.43
N GLU A 230 15.17 -6.90 4.13
CA GLU A 230 14.51 -7.37 2.91
C GLU A 230 15.14 -6.79 1.64
N LEU A 231 15.50 -5.51 1.64
CA LEU A 231 16.24 -4.89 0.52
C LEU A 231 17.57 -5.63 0.27
N VAL A 232 18.33 -5.91 1.34
CA VAL A 232 19.61 -6.63 1.26
C VAL A 232 19.41 -8.03 0.68
N LEU A 233 18.41 -8.76 1.15
CA LEU A 233 18.09 -10.10 0.67
C LEU A 233 17.64 -10.13 -0.79
N HIS A 234 16.72 -9.25 -1.19
CA HIS A 234 16.10 -9.27 -2.52
C HIS A 234 17.01 -8.70 -3.62
N GLN A 235 17.78 -7.66 -3.32
CA GLN A 235 18.72 -7.05 -4.28
C GLN A 235 20.11 -7.68 -4.21
N GLY A 236 20.38 -8.53 -3.21
CA GLY A 236 21.69 -9.15 -2.99
C GLY A 236 22.77 -8.15 -2.61
N ILE A 237 22.43 -7.13 -1.81
CA ILE A 237 23.36 -6.07 -1.42
C ILE A 237 24.51 -6.68 -0.61
N THR A 238 25.74 -6.49 -1.07
CA THR A 238 26.94 -7.00 -0.39
C THR A 238 27.52 -5.98 0.58
N LYS A 239 27.26 -4.69 0.36
CA LYS A 239 27.76 -3.61 1.22
C LYS A 239 26.71 -2.53 1.47
N LEU A 240 26.50 -2.21 2.75
CA LEU A 240 25.54 -1.24 3.23
C LEU A 240 26.27 -0.09 3.94
N ILE A 241 26.17 1.13 3.41
CA ILE A 241 26.73 2.33 4.03
C ILE A 241 25.59 3.13 4.67
N ILE A 242 25.71 3.46 5.95
CA ILE A 242 24.69 4.14 6.74
C ILE A 242 25.12 5.59 6.97
N GLY A 243 24.31 6.55 6.51
CA GLY A 243 24.64 7.97 6.62
C GLY A 243 24.63 8.55 8.02
N GLY A 244 23.76 8.05 8.90
CA GLY A 244 23.51 8.67 10.21
C GLY A 244 24.61 8.41 11.25
N CYS A 245 24.53 7.26 11.92
CA CYS A 245 25.47 6.87 12.97
C CYS A 245 26.67 6.09 12.41
N ASP A 246 27.62 5.77 13.27
CA ASP A 246 28.80 4.93 13.00
C ASP A 246 28.49 3.42 12.95
N SER A 247 27.21 3.03 12.89
CA SER A 247 26.69 1.65 12.93
C SER A 247 26.87 0.90 14.26
N THR A 248 27.57 1.46 15.25
CA THR A 248 27.69 0.84 16.58
C THR A 248 26.35 0.69 17.32
N PRO A 249 25.40 1.67 17.28
CA PRO A 249 24.13 1.57 18.02
C PRO A 249 23.10 0.66 17.35
N LEU A 250 23.44 0.00 16.25
CA LEU A 250 22.54 -0.95 15.60
C LEU A 250 22.23 -2.13 16.53
N PRO A 251 20.96 -2.58 16.59
CA PRO A 251 20.57 -3.70 17.43
C PRO A 251 21.18 -5.02 16.92
N ASP A 252 21.56 -5.90 17.84
CA ASP A 252 22.23 -7.18 17.55
C ASP A 252 21.44 -8.09 16.60
N ARG A 253 20.10 -8.00 16.64
CA ARG A 253 19.21 -8.73 15.72
C ARG A 253 19.42 -8.31 14.27
N LEU A 254 19.60 -7.01 14.01
CA LEU A 254 19.84 -6.53 12.65
C LEU A 254 21.25 -6.89 12.21
N LYS A 255 22.26 -6.70 13.07
CA LYS A 255 23.66 -7.09 12.78
C LYS A 255 23.77 -8.57 12.39
N SER A 256 23.25 -9.46 13.23
CA SER A 256 23.23 -10.91 12.94
C SER A 256 22.48 -11.27 11.66
N THR A 257 21.41 -10.54 11.31
CA THR A 257 20.69 -10.74 10.05
C THR A 257 21.56 -10.32 8.86
N LEU A 258 22.19 -9.14 8.91
CA LEU A 258 23.07 -8.66 7.84
C LEU A 258 24.30 -9.56 7.67
N ASP A 259 24.91 -10.00 8.78
CA ASP A 259 26.04 -10.94 8.78
C ASP A 259 25.64 -12.28 8.15
N SER A 260 24.43 -12.79 8.46
CA SER A 260 23.92 -14.04 7.87
C SER A 260 23.63 -13.94 6.37
N LEU A 261 23.36 -12.73 5.88
CA LEU A 261 23.18 -12.44 4.46
C LEU A 261 24.51 -12.16 3.75
N GLY A 262 25.64 -12.15 4.46
CA GLY A 262 26.96 -11.83 3.92
C GLY A 262 27.11 -10.35 3.54
N CYS A 263 26.36 -9.46 4.18
CA CYS A 263 26.37 -8.04 3.91
C CYS A 263 27.30 -7.30 4.90
N GLU A 264 28.35 -6.67 4.39
CA GLU A 264 29.20 -5.78 5.19
C GLU A 264 28.48 -4.45 5.41
N TYR A 265 28.45 -3.96 6.64
CA TYR A 265 27.85 -2.66 6.97
C TYR A 265 28.87 -1.70 7.58
N SER A 266 28.76 -0.43 7.25
CA SER A 266 29.59 0.65 7.81
C SER A 266 28.76 1.90 8.00
N GLY A 267 29.08 2.69 9.02
CA GLY A 267 28.47 3.99 9.26
C GLY A 267 29.38 5.14 8.88
N LEU A 268 28.82 6.20 8.31
CA LEU A 268 29.56 7.44 8.00
C LEU A 268 29.83 8.29 9.24
N GLY A 269 29.17 8.01 10.37
CA GLY A 269 29.43 8.69 11.64
C GLY A 269 29.06 10.18 11.64
N TRP A 270 28.11 10.60 10.80
CA TRP A 270 27.72 12.01 10.70
C TRP A 270 27.13 12.58 11.99
N LEU A 271 26.58 11.74 12.85
CA LEU A 271 26.01 12.15 14.14
C LEU A 271 27.02 12.90 15.03
N ASP A 272 28.28 12.46 15.01
CA ASP A 272 29.33 12.99 15.88
C ASP A 272 30.23 14.02 15.17
N ASP A 273 30.11 14.18 13.85
CA ASP A 273 30.94 15.11 13.07
C ASP A 273 30.25 16.48 12.93
N PRO A 274 30.85 17.58 13.45
CA PRO A 274 30.26 18.92 13.35
C PRO A 274 30.13 19.41 11.90
N ARG A 275 30.91 18.86 10.96
CA ARG A 275 30.86 19.20 9.52
C ARG A 275 29.68 18.56 8.80
N SER A 276 28.94 17.67 9.45
CA SER A 276 27.73 17.05 8.89
C SER A 276 26.66 18.06 8.49
N THR A 277 26.68 19.26 9.07
CA THR A 277 25.79 20.37 8.71
C THR A 277 26.08 20.92 7.31
N ASP A 278 27.33 20.88 6.85
CA ASP A 278 27.78 21.38 5.55
C ASP A 278 27.47 20.37 4.42
N GLU A 279 26.66 20.80 3.46
CA GLU A 279 26.20 19.94 2.36
C GLU A 279 27.35 19.45 1.46
N SER A 280 28.33 20.31 1.16
CA SER A 280 29.49 19.96 0.33
C SER A 280 30.42 18.95 1.00
N TRP A 281 30.47 18.95 2.33
CA TRP A 281 31.22 17.95 3.07
C TRP A 281 30.50 16.59 3.04
N ARG A 282 29.16 16.59 3.16
CA ARG A 282 28.34 15.37 3.04
C ARG A 282 28.47 14.72 1.67
N THR A 283 28.44 15.50 0.58
CA THR A 283 28.66 14.96 -0.78
C THR A 283 30.03 14.31 -0.88
N ALA A 284 31.08 14.99 -0.42
CA ALA A 284 32.43 14.46 -0.45
C ALA A 284 32.59 13.19 0.43
N SER A 285 31.91 13.14 1.58
CA SER A 285 31.89 11.96 2.46
C SER A 285 31.22 10.74 1.80
N ILE A 286 30.11 10.95 1.08
CA ILE A 286 29.44 9.90 0.30
C ILE A 286 30.35 9.43 -0.84
N ASP A 287 30.94 10.36 -1.58
CA ASP A 287 31.80 10.06 -2.73
C ASP A 287 33.08 9.30 -2.30
N ASP A 288 33.71 9.71 -1.19
CA ASP A 288 34.88 9.02 -0.62
C ASP A 288 34.51 7.59 -0.19
N SER A 289 33.41 7.42 0.56
CA SER A 289 32.98 6.09 1.02
C SER A 289 32.55 5.17 -0.13
N THR A 290 31.93 5.75 -1.16
CA THR A 290 31.53 5.01 -2.36
C THR A 290 32.74 4.62 -3.19
N SER A 291 33.68 5.54 -3.46
CA SER A 291 34.90 5.28 -4.25
C SER A 291 35.85 4.28 -3.57
N GLN A 292 36.01 4.33 -2.25
CA GLN A 292 36.72 3.30 -1.50
C GLN A 292 36.09 1.92 -1.66
N THR A 293 34.79 1.86 -1.90
CA THR A 293 34.02 0.62 -2.00
C THR A 293 33.94 0.07 -3.41
N THR A 294 33.83 0.94 -4.42
CA THR A 294 33.76 0.54 -5.83
C THR A 294 35.13 0.42 -6.49
N GLY A 295 36.20 0.84 -5.81
CA GLY A 295 37.58 0.74 -6.31
C GLY A 295 37.87 1.66 -7.51
N THR A 296 36.93 2.52 -7.86
CA THR A 296 37.04 3.54 -8.89
C THR A 296 37.37 4.85 -8.23
N ALA A 297 38.63 5.28 -8.33
CA ALA A 297 38.89 6.70 -8.48
C ALA A 297 38.07 7.14 -9.71
N LEU A 298 37.05 7.95 -9.49
CA LEU A 298 36.39 8.70 -10.56
C LEU A 298 37.43 9.68 -11.10
N ASP A 299 38.22 9.21 -12.05
CA ASP A 299 38.92 10.07 -13.02
C ASP A 299 37.95 10.38 -14.19
#